data_AF-A0A7Y3EVT4-F1
#
_entry.id   AF-A0A7Y3EVT4-F1
#
_cell.length_a   1.000
_cell.length_b   1.000
_cell.length_c   1.000
_cell.angle_alpha   90.00
_cell.angle_beta   90.00
_cell.angle_gamma   90.00
#
_symmetry.space_group_name_H-M   'P 1'
#
loop_
_entity.id
_entity.type
_entity.pdbx_description
1 polymer ?
#
loop_
_entity_poly.entity_id
_entity_poly.type
_entity_poly.pdbx_seq_one_letter_code
_entity_poly.pdbx_strand_id
1 'polypeptide(L)'
;METYTDCKPFVDTLHFKRDRGYILDNLDVGGIDLPLLPLVQKINRLPYVFSLQCCQGHFLRKNGKDIKTLDPLQIDQPVNYRLAYIALCIENSSSGRRLEQRLMNIPSFIDCDNVQFCSAQWFWNQWPNSYALQIMPERFKTFDSALITYTEAREIAKIRDACFAYLDDFVANISDQE
;
A
#
# COMPACT_ATOMS: atom_id res chain seq x y z
N MET A 1 -15.43 1.60 -3.24
CA MET A 1 -14.61 2.82 -3.08
C MET A 1 -13.79 2.99 -4.34
N GLU A 2 -13.63 4.21 -4.91
CA GLU A 2 -12.64 4.40 -5.98
C GLU A 2 -11.24 4.34 -5.34
N THR A 3 -10.53 3.26 -5.59
CA THR A 3 -9.22 2.97 -4.96
C THR A 3 -8.05 3.53 -5.74
N TYR A 4 -8.24 3.78 -7.04
CA TYR A 4 -7.23 4.34 -7.90
C TYR A 4 -7.68 5.68 -8.49
N THR A 5 -6.80 6.67 -8.38
CA THR A 5 -6.85 7.91 -9.15
C THR A 5 -5.43 8.29 -9.54
N ASP A 6 -5.24 8.89 -10.71
CA ASP A 6 -3.90 9.26 -11.18
C ASP A 6 -3.16 10.11 -10.14
N CYS A 7 -1.84 9.97 -10.12
CA CYS A 7 -0.99 10.69 -9.19
C CYS A 7 -1.16 12.21 -9.38
N LYS A 8 -1.68 12.84 -8.34
CA LYS A 8 -1.83 14.29 -8.27
C LYS A 8 -0.48 14.92 -7.96
N PRO A 9 -0.20 16.11 -8.52
CA PRO A 9 1.01 16.82 -8.17
C PRO A 9 1.01 17.19 -6.68
N PHE A 10 2.21 17.28 -6.11
CA PHE A 10 2.39 17.79 -4.76
C PHE A 10 1.80 19.19 -4.62
N VAL A 11 1.16 19.42 -3.47
CA VAL A 11 0.70 20.74 -3.02
C VAL A 11 1.43 21.15 -1.75
N ASP A 12 1.63 22.45 -1.58
CA ASP A 12 2.18 23.00 -0.35
C ASP A 12 1.17 22.86 0.78
N THR A 13 1.63 22.32 1.91
CA THR A 13 0.81 22.23 3.12
C THR A 13 1.60 22.81 4.29
N LEU A 14 0.99 23.77 5.00
CA LEU A 14 1.58 24.32 6.22
C LEU A 14 1.34 23.43 7.45
N HIS A 15 0.64 22.31 7.27
CA HIS A 15 0.12 21.50 8.36
C HIS A 15 0.77 20.12 8.47
N PHE A 16 1.64 19.72 7.53
CA PHE A 16 2.24 18.38 7.49
C PHE A 16 2.78 17.92 8.85
N LYS A 17 3.59 18.74 9.53
CA LYS A 17 4.17 18.38 10.84
C LYS A 17 3.11 18.17 11.92
N ARG A 18 2.08 19.02 11.95
CA ARG A 18 0.96 18.92 12.90
C ARG A 18 0.14 17.68 12.61
N ASP A 19 -0.19 17.44 11.34
CA ASP A 19 -1.04 16.34 10.92
C ASP A 19 -0.32 15.00 11.13
N ARG A 20 1.00 14.95 10.86
CA ARG A 20 1.86 13.82 11.21
C ARG A 20 1.84 13.53 12.72
N GLY A 21 2.02 14.55 13.55
CA GLY A 21 1.97 14.39 15.02
C GLY A 21 0.62 13.80 15.45
N TYR A 22 -0.48 14.42 15.00
CA TYR A 22 -1.83 13.94 15.30
C TYR A 22 -2.06 12.49 14.87
N ILE A 23 -1.66 12.10 13.65
CA ILE A 23 -1.87 10.74 13.15
C ILE A 23 -1.02 9.72 13.90
N LEU A 24 0.25 10.02 14.15
CA LEU A 24 1.13 9.08 14.86
C LEU A 24 0.75 8.92 16.33
N ASP A 25 0.28 9.98 16.99
CA ASP A 25 -0.19 9.94 18.37
C ASP A 25 -1.51 9.14 18.52
N ASN A 26 -2.30 9.05 17.45
CA ASN A 26 -3.60 8.36 17.42
C ASN A 26 -3.58 7.10 16.56
N LEU A 27 -2.40 6.59 16.19
CA LEU A 27 -2.28 5.39 15.36
C LEU A 27 -2.71 4.15 16.15
N ASP A 28 -3.79 3.50 15.71
CA ASP A 28 -4.20 2.20 16.26
C ASP A 28 -3.28 1.09 15.76
N VAL A 29 -2.22 0.84 16.51
CA VAL A 29 -1.26 -0.24 16.25
C VAL A 29 -1.94 -1.62 16.24
N GLY A 30 -3.00 -1.80 17.03
CA GLY A 30 -3.75 -3.06 17.10
C GLY A 30 -4.59 -3.37 15.87
N GLY A 31 -4.92 -2.33 15.09
CA GLY A 31 -5.64 -2.43 13.82
C GLY A 31 -4.75 -2.67 12.60
N ILE A 32 -3.42 -2.67 12.76
CA ILE A 32 -2.48 -2.91 11.66
C ILE A 32 -2.27 -4.42 11.50
N ASP A 33 -2.35 -4.90 10.25
CA ASP A 33 -2.01 -6.29 9.94
C ASP A 33 -0.58 -6.61 10.37
N LEU A 34 -0.42 -7.66 11.19
CA LEU A 34 0.87 -8.04 11.78
C LEU A 34 2.05 -8.09 10.80
N PRO A 35 1.90 -8.59 9.55
CA PRO A 35 2.99 -8.59 8.58
C PRO A 35 3.46 -7.18 8.15
N LEU A 36 2.58 -6.17 8.19
CA LEU A 36 2.90 -4.79 7.80
C LEU A 36 3.42 -3.95 8.94
N LEU A 37 3.18 -4.36 10.19
CA LEU A 37 3.54 -3.57 11.37
C LEU A 37 5.02 -3.12 11.39
N PRO A 38 6.02 -3.98 11.12
CA PRO A 38 7.41 -3.55 11.10
C PRO A 38 7.70 -2.48 10.02
N LEU A 39 7.16 -2.69 8.82
CA LEU A 39 7.30 -1.76 7.68
C LEU A 39 6.67 -0.41 8.00
N VAL A 40 5.44 -0.41 8.53
CA VAL A 40 4.72 0.80 8.93
C VAL A 40 5.50 1.58 9.99
N GLN A 41 6.07 0.90 10.99
CA GLN A 41 6.91 1.54 12.00
C GLN A 41 8.17 2.17 11.40
N LYS A 42 8.84 1.50 10.46
CA LYS A 42 10.02 2.06 9.77
C LYS A 42 9.64 3.30 8.94
N ILE A 43 8.56 3.23 8.16
CA ILE A 43 8.04 4.37 7.39
C ILE A 43 7.76 5.56 8.30
N ASN A 44 7.07 5.34 9.42
CA ASN A 44 6.70 6.39 10.36
C ASN A 44 7.90 7.00 11.10
N ARG A 45 9.10 6.42 11.04
CA ARG A 45 10.33 7.05 11.57
C ARG A 45 10.90 8.11 10.62
N LEU A 46 10.60 8.04 9.33
CA LEU A 46 11.04 9.05 8.38
C LEU A 46 10.31 10.39 8.67
N PRO A 47 11.02 11.53 8.62
CA PRO A 47 10.43 12.81 9.02
C PRO A 47 9.50 13.42 7.97
N TYR A 48 9.59 12.97 6.71
CA TYR A 48 8.86 13.51 5.55
C TYR A 48 7.74 12.59 5.04
N VAL A 49 7.38 11.55 5.79
CA VAL A 49 6.25 10.68 5.46
C VAL A 49 5.60 10.11 6.73
N PHE A 50 4.32 9.81 6.65
CA PHE A 50 3.63 8.98 7.63
C PHE A 50 2.55 8.12 6.97
N SER A 51 2.27 6.97 7.57
CA SER A 51 1.19 6.07 7.15
C SER A 51 -0.17 6.56 7.66
N LEU A 52 -1.18 6.45 6.79
CA LEU A 52 -2.56 6.80 7.08
C LEU A 52 -3.40 5.54 7.35
N GLN A 53 -3.24 4.53 6.51
CA GLN A 53 -3.93 3.25 6.59
C GLN A 53 -3.19 2.22 5.75
N CYS A 54 -3.30 0.94 6.10
CA CYS A 54 -2.76 -0.14 5.28
C CYS A 54 -3.61 -1.41 5.42
N CYS A 55 -3.43 -2.34 4.48
CA CYS A 55 -4.07 -3.65 4.46
C CYS A 55 -3.15 -4.65 3.75
N GLN A 56 -2.96 -5.84 4.32
CA GLN A 56 -2.21 -6.95 3.73
C GLN A 56 -3.00 -7.65 2.59
N GLY A 57 -4.26 -7.26 2.39
CA GLY A 57 -5.17 -7.87 1.42
C GLY A 57 -5.65 -9.25 1.87
N HIS A 58 -6.86 -9.59 1.44
CA HIS A 58 -7.55 -10.80 1.88
C HIS A 58 -8.08 -11.59 0.68
N PHE A 59 -8.00 -12.91 0.75
CA PHE A 59 -8.60 -13.80 -0.24
C PHE A 59 -9.81 -14.48 0.40
N LEU A 60 -11.00 -14.22 -0.12
CA LEU A 60 -12.25 -14.70 0.46
C LEU A 60 -12.87 -15.78 -0.43
N ARG A 61 -13.37 -16.85 0.18
CA ARG A 61 -14.26 -17.81 -0.49
C ARG A 61 -15.62 -17.16 -0.78
N LYS A 62 -16.42 -17.78 -1.65
CA LYS A 62 -17.79 -17.34 -1.97
C LYS A 62 -18.70 -17.14 -0.75
N ASN A 63 -18.46 -17.88 0.33
CA ASN A 63 -19.20 -17.75 1.60
C ASN A 63 -18.63 -16.66 2.54
N GLY A 64 -17.68 -15.84 2.07
CA GLY A 64 -17.06 -14.77 2.85
C GLY A 64 -15.95 -15.23 3.82
N LYS A 65 -15.63 -16.52 3.87
CA LYS A 65 -14.56 -17.04 4.74
C LYS A 65 -13.19 -16.71 4.17
N ASP A 66 -12.33 -16.14 5.02
CA ASP A 66 -10.95 -15.81 4.68
C ASP A 66 -10.09 -17.07 4.44
N ILE A 67 -9.23 -16.98 3.42
CA ILE A 67 -8.26 -17.99 3.01
C ILE A 67 -6.90 -17.51 3.48
N LYS A 68 -6.48 -18.02 4.64
CA LYS A 68 -5.18 -17.67 5.25
C LYS A 68 -3.97 -18.18 4.47
N THR A 69 -4.16 -19.23 3.66
CA THR A 69 -3.08 -19.88 2.91
C THR A 69 -3.63 -20.40 1.59
N LEU A 70 -2.95 -20.03 0.50
CA LEU A 70 -3.28 -20.48 -0.85
C LEU A 70 -2.44 -21.73 -1.20
N ASP A 71 -2.98 -22.92 -0.92
CA ASP A 71 -2.37 -24.21 -1.25
C ASP A 71 -2.27 -24.43 -2.77
N PRO A 72 -1.09 -24.76 -3.34
CA PRO A 72 -0.93 -25.05 -4.77
C PRO A 72 -1.78 -26.20 -5.31
N LEU A 73 -2.21 -27.15 -4.49
CA LEU A 73 -2.95 -28.34 -4.90
C LEU A 73 -4.47 -28.16 -4.84
N GLN A 74 -4.95 -27.00 -4.42
CA GLN A 74 -6.38 -26.74 -4.30
C GLN A 74 -7.02 -26.51 -5.67
N ILE A 75 -8.23 -27.07 -5.85
CA ILE A 75 -9.04 -26.94 -7.06
C ILE A 75 -9.40 -25.46 -7.31
N ASP A 76 -9.32 -25.04 -8.58
CA ASP A 76 -9.42 -23.67 -9.11
C ASP A 76 -10.84 -23.08 -9.02
N GLN A 77 -11.35 -22.92 -7.80
CA GLN A 77 -12.55 -22.12 -7.57
C GLN A 77 -12.17 -20.64 -7.48
N PRO A 78 -12.89 -19.75 -8.18
CA PRO A 78 -12.66 -18.32 -8.04
C PRO A 78 -12.77 -17.84 -6.59
N VAL A 79 -11.91 -16.89 -6.23
CA VAL A 79 -11.88 -16.26 -4.92
C VAL A 79 -12.11 -14.76 -5.07
N ASN A 80 -12.71 -14.15 -4.05
CA ASN A 80 -12.86 -12.71 -4.01
C ASN A 80 -11.64 -12.12 -3.28
N TYR A 81 -10.79 -11.42 -4.02
CA TYR A 81 -9.63 -10.73 -3.47
C TYR A 81 -10.03 -9.31 -3.03
N ARG A 82 -9.70 -8.94 -1.80
CA ARG A 82 -9.73 -7.56 -1.31
C ARG A 82 -8.32 -7.00 -1.32
N LEU A 83 -8.17 -5.81 -1.89
CA LEU A 83 -6.87 -5.24 -2.26
C LEU A 83 -5.91 -5.12 -1.06
N ALA A 84 -4.62 -5.30 -1.32
CA ALA A 84 -3.53 -4.98 -0.40
C ALA A 84 -2.97 -3.60 -0.73
N TYR A 85 -2.68 -2.78 0.27
CA TYR A 85 -2.14 -1.43 0.05
C TYR A 85 -1.46 -0.84 1.28
N ILE A 86 -0.67 0.20 1.05
CA ILE A 86 -0.24 1.15 2.08
C ILE A 86 -0.55 2.57 1.58
N ALA A 87 -1.34 3.30 2.36
CA ALA A 87 -1.63 4.71 2.15
C ALA A 87 -0.70 5.57 3.00
N LEU A 88 -0.06 6.56 2.36
CA LEU A 88 1.00 7.39 2.90
C LEU A 88 0.66 8.86 2.65
N CYS A 89 0.92 9.73 3.63
CA CYS A 89 1.00 11.16 3.41
C CYS A 89 2.48 11.55 3.28
N ILE A 90 2.86 12.15 2.15
CA ILE A 90 4.25 12.52 1.85
C ILE A 90 4.40 14.04 1.90
N GLU A 91 5.43 14.53 2.58
CA GLU A 91 5.73 15.95 2.63
C GLU A 91 6.16 16.47 1.26
N ASN A 92 5.69 17.67 0.88
CA ASN A 92 6.24 18.38 -0.27
C ASN A 92 7.63 18.97 0.05
N SER A 93 8.60 18.10 0.28
CA SER A 93 10.01 18.43 0.52
C SER A 93 10.92 17.68 -0.45
N SER A 94 12.21 18.03 -0.51
CA SER A 94 13.15 17.33 -1.40
C SER A 94 13.24 15.83 -1.08
N SER A 95 13.25 15.44 0.20
CA SER A 95 13.24 14.03 0.59
C SER A 95 11.90 13.36 0.27
N GLY A 96 10.77 14.02 0.54
CA GLY A 96 9.45 13.48 0.20
C GLY A 96 9.24 13.26 -1.31
N ARG A 97 9.68 14.20 -2.15
CA ARG A 97 9.65 14.04 -3.62
C ARG A 97 10.55 12.92 -4.10
N ARG A 98 11.74 12.74 -3.51
CA ARG A 98 12.60 11.58 -3.81
C ARG A 98 11.93 10.26 -3.43
N LEU A 99 11.25 10.22 -2.29
CA LEU A 99 10.48 9.04 -1.88
C LEU A 99 9.37 8.72 -2.89
N GLU A 100 8.54 9.70 -3.25
CA GLU A 100 7.46 9.55 -4.24
C GLU A 100 7.99 9.04 -5.59
N GLN A 101 9.04 9.66 -6.12
CA GLN A 101 9.65 9.20 -7.38
C GLN A 101 10.11 7.75 -7.32
N ARG A 102 10.63 7.29 -6.18
CA ARG A 102 11.04 5.89 -6.03
C ARG A 102 9.83 4.95 -5.92
N LEU A 103 8.77 5.37 -5.23
CA LEU A 103 7.51 4.61 -5.16
C LEU A 103 6.78 4.54 -6.50
N MET A 104 6.93 5.53 -7.38
CA MET A 104 6.45 5.48 -8.77
C MET A 104 7.26 4.52 -9.65
N ASN A 105 8.50 4.25 -9.29
CA ASN A 105 9.44 3.42 -10.06
C ASN A 105 9.74 2.11 -9.34
N ILE A 106 8.68 1.40 -8.90
CA ILE A 106 8.81 0.03 -8.37
C ILE A 106 9.58 -0.82 -9.41
N PRO A 107 10.57 -1.62 -8.97
CA PRO A 107 11.34 -2.45 -9.88
C PRO A 107 10.48 -3.36 -10.74
N SER A 108 10.82 -3.49 -12.02
CA SER A 108 10.06 -4.31 -12.98
C SER A 108 10.02 -5.81 -12.68
N PHE A 109 10.87 -6.30 -11.76
CA PHE A 109 10.79 -7.68 -11.28
C PHE A 109 9.59 -7.89 -10.32
N ILE A 110 9.05 -6.81 -9.75
CA ILE A 110 7.77 -6.76 -9.05
C ILE A 110 6.76 -6.32 -10.10
N ASP A 111 5.90 -7.24 -10.52
CA ASP A 111 5.00 -7.08 -11.65
C ASP A 111 4.19 -5.76 -11.62
N CYS A 112 4.52 -4.86 -12.55
CA CYS A 112 3.87 -3.55 -12.68
C CYS A 112 2.40 -3.65 -13.11
N ASP A 113 1.96 -4.76 -13.71
CA ASP A 113 0.55 -4.97 -14.08
C ASP A 113 -0.32 -5.23 -12.85
N ASN A 114 0.28 -5.43 -11.68
CA ASN A 114 -0.41 -5.72 -10.44
C ASN A 114 -0.09 -4.73 -9.31
N VAL A 115 0.85 -3.80 -9.51
CA VAL A 115 1.24 -2.80 -8.51
C VAL A 115 1.07 -1.40 -9.10
N GLN A 116 0.27 -0.57 -8.43
CA GLN A 116 0.07 0.81 -8.86
C GLN A 116 0.39 1.78 -7.73
N PHE A 117 1.08 2.86 -8.09
CA PHE A 117 1.21 4.05 -7.25
C PHE A 117 0.20 5.10 -7.71
N CYS A 118 -0.64 5.57 -6.80
CA CYS A 118 -1.78 6.42 -7.14
C CYS A 118 -2.08 7.43 -6.03
N SER A 119 -2.94 8.41 -6.29
CA SER A 119 -3.44 9.28 -5.22
C SER A 119 -4.46 8.53 -4.36
N ALA A 120 -4.33 8.64 -3.04
CA ALA A 120 -5.33 8.13 -2.09
C ALA A 120 -6.49 9.14 -1.98
N GLN A 121 -7.39 9.15 -2.95
CA GLN A 121 -8.44 10.17 -3.08
C GLN A 121 -9.33 10.29 -1.84
N TRP A 122 -9.56 9.18 -1.12
CA TRP A 122 -10.34 9.15 0.12
C TRP A 122 -9.66 9.89 1.29
N PHE A 123 -8.35 10.15 1.20
CA PHE A 123 -7.59 10.91 2.19
C PHE A 123 -7.22 12.32 1.73
N TRP A 124 -7.19 12.57 0.42
CA TRP A 124 -6.62 13.80 -0.15
C TRP A 124 -7.25 15.09 0.38
N ASN A 125 -8.56 15.08 0.67
CA ASN A 125 -9.26 16.27 1.17
C ASN A 125 -8.85 16.65 2.60
N GLN A 126 -8.49 15.67 3.43
CA GLN A 126 -8.10 15.88 4.82
C GLN A 126 -6.57 15.95 4.97
N TRP A 127 -5.84 15.14 4.21
CA TRP A 127 -4.38 15.07 4.19
C TRP A 127 -3.89 15.16 2.73
N PRO A 128 -3.68 16.38 2.20
CA PRO A 128 -3.14 16.54 0.86
C PRO A 128 -1.76 15.88 0.72
N ASN A 129 -1.40 15.45 -0.49
CA ASN A 129 -0.24 14.59 -0.75
C ASN A 129 -0.37 13.19 -0.13
N SER A 130 -1.61 12.70 0.01
CA SER A 130 -1.89 11.31 0.35
C SER A 130 -1.84 10.44 -0.91
N TYR A 131 -0.93 9.48 -0.93
CA TYR A 131 -0.74 8.51 -2.00
C TYR A 131 -1.00 7.10 -1.49
N ALA A 132 -1.23 6.15 -2.39
CA ALA A 132 -1.33 4.74 -2.09
C ALA A 132 -0.43 3.94 -3.03
N LEU A 133 0.27 2.97 -2.46
CA LEU A 133 0.85 1.85 -3.19
C LEU A 133 -0.12 0.69 -3.04
N GLN A 134 -0.83 0.32 -4.10
CA GLN A 134 -1.84 -0.74 -4.10
C GLN A 134 -1.39 -1.95 -4.94
N ILE A 135 -1.76 -3.15 -4.48
CA ILE A 135 -1.56 -4.41 -5.19
C ILE A 135 -2.91 -4.95 -5.66
N MET A 136 -3.22 -4.76 -6.94
CA MET A 136 -4.44 -5.15 -7.62
C MET A 136 -4.14 -5.33 -9.11
N PRO A 137 -4.67 -6.36 -9.79
CA PRO A 137 -4.56 -6.44 -11.24
C PRO A 137 -5.04 -5.16 -11.90
N GLU A 138 -4.30 -4.69 -12.90
CA GLU A 138 -4.53 -3.40 -13.57
C GLU A 138 -5.98 -3.25 -14.06
N ARG A 139 -6.56 -4.34 -14.58
CA ARG A 139 -7.96 -4.39 -15.04
C ARG A 139 -9.00 -4.14 -13.94
N PHE A 140 -8.60 -4.19 -12.67
CA PHE A 140 -9.43 -3.99 -11.49
C PHE A 140 -8.93 -2.86 -10.58
N LYS A 141 -7.94 -2.06 -11.00
CA LYS A 141 -7.28 -1.06 -10.14
C LYS A 141 -8.21 -0.06 -9.45
N THR A 142 -9.36 0.24 -10.06
CA THR A 142 -10.36 1.18 -9.52
C THR A 142 -11.33 0.56 -8.51
N PHE A 143 -11.22 -0.75 -8.25
CA PHE A 143 -12.09 -1.49 -7.34
C PHE A 143 -11.36 -1.90 -6.06
N ASP A 144 -12.10 -1.93 -4.95
CA ASP A 144 -11.59 -2.42 -3.66
C ASP A 144 -11.56 -3.94 -3.53
N SER A 145 -12.23 -4.62 -4.46
CA SER A 145 -12.29 -6.07 -4.52
C SER A 145 -12.51 -6.59 -5.94
N ALA A 146 -12.04 -7.81 -6.20
CA ALA A 146 -12.11 -8.45 -7.49
C ALA A 146 -12.33 -9.96 -7.36
N LEU A 147 -13.21 -10.51 -8.21
CA LEU A 147 -13.32 -11.95 -8.39
C LEU A 147 -12.23 -12.44 -9.34
N ILE A 148 -11.33 -13.28 -8.85
CA ILE A 148 -10.15 -13.76 -9.57
C ILE A 148 -10.05 -15.28 -9.51
N THR A 149 -9.27 -15.89 -10.42
CA THR A 149 -9.00 -17.33 -10.37
C THR A 149 -8.12 -17.66 -9.18
N TYR A 150 -8.12 -18.92 -8.74
CA TYR A 150 -7.27 -19.33 -7.63
C TYR A 150 -5.78 -19.27 -8.01
N THR A 151 -5.47 -19.59 -9.28
CA THR A 151 -4.12 -19.43 -9.84
C THR A 151 -3.65 -17.98 -9.78
N GLU A 152 -4.49 -17.04 -10.22
CA GLU A 152 -4.17 -15.60 -10.15
C GLU A 152 -4.00 -15.10 -8.72
N ALA A 153 -4.86 -15.57 -7.79
CA ALA A 153 -4.73 -15.23 -6.37
C ALA A 153 -3.35 -15.61 -5.81
N ARG A 154 -2.80 -16.75 -6.23
CA ARG A 154 -1.46 -17.18 -5.82
C ARG A 154 -0.36 -16.29 -6.37
N GLU A 155 -0.48 -15.86 -7.63
CA GLU A 155 0.50 -14.94 -8.22
C GLU A 155 0.42 -13.56 -7.55
N ILE A 156 -0.78 -13.02 -7.32
CA ILE A 156 -0.97 -11.76 -6.58
C ILE A 156 -0.38 -11.85 -5.18
N ALA A 157 -0.56 -12.97 -4.46
CA ALA A 157 0.02 -13.15 -3.14
C ALA A 157 1.56 -13.07 -3.17
N LYS A 158 2.22 -13.70 -4.16
CA LYS A 158 3.67 -13.60 -4.34
C LYS A 158 4.11 -12.17 -4.67
N ILE A 159 3.39 -11.49 -5.58
CA ILE A 159 3.67 -10.11 -5.99
C ILE A 159 3.56 -9.18 -4.79
N ARG A 160 2.49 -9.31 -4.00
CA ARG A 160 2.29 -8.56 -2.75
C ARG A 160 3.45 -8.76 -1.80
N ASP A 161 3.80 -10.02 -1.52
CA ASP A 161 4.85 -10.34 -0.55
C ASP A 161 6.21 -9.80 -1.01
N ALA A 162 6.53 -9.92 -2.30
CA ALA A 162 7.73 -9.35 -2.89
C ALA A 162 7.73 -7.80 -2.84
N CYS A 163 6.58 -7.18 -3.10
CA CYS A 163 6.42 -5.73 -3.07
C CYS A 163 6.65 -5.17 -1.66
N PHE A 164 6.03 -5.75 -0.63
CA PHE A 164 6.21 -5.29 0.75
C PHE A 164 7.59 -5.61 1.30
N ALA A 165 8.20 -6.76 0.94
CA ALA A 165 9.59 -7.05 1.28
C ALA A 165 10.54 -6.02 0.67
N TYR A 166 10.36 -5.68 -0.62
CA TYR A 166 11.14 -4.64 -1.26
C TYR A 166 10.96 -3.28 -0.58
N LEU A 167 9.74 -2.92 -0.20
CA LEU A 167 9.46 -1.67 0.51
C LEU A 167 10.15 -1.62 1.88
N ASP A 168 10.19 -2.74 2.59
CA ASP A 168 10.85 -2.87 3.90
C ASP A 168 12.37 -2.70 3.81
N ASP A 169 13.00 -3.34 2.83
CA ASP A 169 14.42 -3.18 2.54
C ASP A 169 14.74 -1.75 2.08
N PHE A 170 13.88 -1.20 1.22
CA PHE A 170 14.02 0.14 0.68
C PHE A 170 14.02 1.21 1.77
N VAL A 171 13.04 1.17 2.69
CA VAL A 171 12.91 2.14 3.78
C VAL A 171 14.06 1.99 4.78
N ALA A 172 14.52 0.76 5.05
CA ALA A 172 15.70 0.52 5.88
C ALA A 172 16.95 1.20 5.30
N ASN A 173 17.21 1.01 4.01
CA ASN A 173 18.38 1.59 3.34
C ASN A 173 18.36 3.12 3.24
N ILE A 174 17.18 3.76 3.18
CA ILE A 174 17.09 5.22 3.23
C ILE A 174 17.43 5.74 4.63
N SER A 175 16.95 5.05 5.67
CA SER A 175 17.16 5.45 7.06
C SER A 175 18.64 5.43 7.46
N ASP A 176 19.46 4.58 6.82
CA ASP A 176 20.90 4.47 7.07
C ASP A 176 21.74 5.52 6.31
N GLN A 177 21.14 6.26 5.37
CA GLN A 177 21.82 7.26 4.52
C GLN A 177 21.55 8.71 4.95
N GLU A 178 20.65 8.93 5.91
CA GLU A 178 20.31 10.26 6.49
C GLU A 178 20.83 10.36 7.93
#